data_AF-A0A7U2FDU2-F1
#
_entry.id   AF-A0A7U2FDU2-F1
#
_cell.length_a   1.000
_cell.length_b   1.000
_cell.length_c   1.000
_cell.angle_alpha   90.00
_cell.angle_beta   90.00
_cell.angle_gamma   90.00
#
_symmetry.space_group_name_H-M   'P 1'
#
loop_
_entity.id
_entity.type
_entity.pdbx_description
1 polymer ?
#
loop_
_entity_poly.entity_id
_entity_poly.type
_entity_poly.pdbx_seq_one_letter_code
_entity_poly.pdbx_strand_id
1 'polypeptide(L)'
;MHRNCQNMAKNSASTGREIWLDGVRGVAAVIVVWFHATAGRLVTPYRSFWDSPASENRYLYQLAPFRIFFSGPGMVDIFFVVSGYSVSIGLIKLRHEGSLARFYQRLTSSVVRRMFRLCFPVAIMMLATHVVYYAGLYTMSNPKGTGCPGAEPRKSPIPHIKCLIRSFISIINVQSGQNLTLNDHFWTIPAEIRGSMKVYLTLLGLSNTRDMARMIILGLLCVRSWWNGTPVYMAFFAGVLFAELDASESLKQQETQAHLSYSYRDHRDLSSYTTRLGRLSTLLKPLVFITGIYLLCLPTPTMSKGTTEAKFPADWFFLDLFPPLPWWGTETTWSTWHTFGAILVIGSMRKLPRFRAPFESRAAQFLGRISFSLYLCHQTVLRVLLNPVMHWTTQFAAGVVSHDDVDSREKWGVVFLSWILAIPLIGGILLLISVRMADAVDQKSIALGFNIERKLRR
;
A
#
# COMPACT_ATOMS: atom_id res chain seq x y z
N MET A 1 18.88 -17.16 26.48
CA MET A 1 18.72 -15.72 26.15
C MET A 1 18.02 -15.43 24.83
N HIS A 2 18.34 -16.11 23.72
CA HIS A 2 17.74 -15.82 22.39
C HIS A 2 16.21 -16.03 22.31
N ARG A 3 15.69 -17.03 23.03
CA ARG A 3 14.24 -17.30 23.17
C ARG A 3 13.48 -16.20 23.94
N ASN A 4 14.12 -15.53 24.91
CA ASN A 4 13.46 -14.47 25.69
C ASN A 4 13.30 -13.18 24.88
N CYS A 5 14.24 -12.83 24.00
CA CYS A 5 14.06 -11.71 23.06
C CYS A 5 12.96 -12.01 22.02
N GLN A 6 12.86 -13.25 21.53
CA GLN A 6 11.77 -13.67 20.64
C GLN A 6 10.41 -13.65 21.34
N ASN A 7 10.35 -14.03 22.62
CA ASN A 7 9.11 -14.02 23.41
C ASN A 7 8.69 -12.60 23.81
N MET A 8 9.61 -11.69 24.14
CA MET A 8 9.28 -10.28 24.35
C MET A 8 8.86 -9.57 23.05
N ALA A 9 9.45 -9.93 21.91
CA ALA A 9 9.01 -9.47 20.59
C ALA A 9 7.61 -10.00 20.23
N LYS A 10 7.30 -11.27 20.57
CA LYS A 10 5.96 -11.85 20.39
C LYS A 10 4.92 -11.21 21.32
N ASN A 11 5.24 -10.97 22.59
CA ASN A 11 4.30 -10.40 23.57
C ASN A 11 4.09 -8.88 23.42
N SER A 12 5.07 -8.14 22.89
CA SER A 12 4.87 -6.72 22.53
C SER A 12 4.18 -6.51 21.17
N ALA A 13 4.16 -7.56 20.33
CA ALA A 13 3.48 -7.57 19.04
C ALA A 13 1.99 -7.94 19.13
N SER A 14 1.53 -8.63 20.19
CA SER A 14 0.15 -9.10 20.30
C SER A 14 -0.85 -8.06 20.83
N THR A 15 -0.42 -7.05 21.59
CA THR A 15 -1.32 -6.06 22.22
C THR A 15 -1.70 -4.86 21.33
N GLY A 16 -1.11 -4.74 20.12
CA GLY A 16 -1.30 -3.59 19.23
C GLY A 16 -1.43 -3.92 17.74
N ARG A 17 -1.56 -5.19 17.36
CA ARG A 17 -1.60 -5.61 15.95
C ARG A 17 -3.02 -5.95 15.54
N GLU A 18 -3.63 -5.05 14.79
CA GLU A 18 -4.93 -5.27 14.15
C GLU A 18 -4.78 -6.29 13.03
N ILE A 19 -5.23 -7.52 13.27
CA ILE A 19 -5.08 -8.68 12.36
C ILE A 19 -5.61 -8.35 10.96
N TRP A 20 -6.78 -7.73 10.86
CA TRP A 20 -7.39 -7.37 9.58
C TRP A 20 -6.56 -6.38 8.76
N LEU A 21 -5.77 -5.49 9.38
CA LEU A 21 -4.91 -4.55 8.64
C LEU A 21 -3.82 -5.28 7.85
N ASP A 22 -3.26 -6.35 8.42
CA ASP A 22 -2.28 -7.18 7.72
C ASP A 22 -2.92 -7.90 6.53
N GLY A 23 -4.14 -8.39 6.71
CA GLY A 23 -4.91 -9.03 5.64
C GLY A 23 -5.18 -8.09 4.48
N VAL A 24 -5.62 -6.85 4.79
CA VAL A 24 -5.83 -5.80 3.77
C VAL A 24 -4.54 -5.53 3.01
N ARG A 25 -3.41 -5.39 3.71
CA ARG A 25 -2.10 -5.22 3.06
C ARG A 25 -1.74 -6.40 2.15
N GLY A 26 -2.01 -7.63 2.60
CA GLY A 26 -1.77 -8.84 1.82
C GLY A 26 -2.54 -8.83 0.50
N VAL A 27 -3.84 -8.57 0.55
CA VAL A 27 -4.70 -8.52 -0.64
C VAL A 27 -4.31 -7.35 -1.56
N ALA A 28 -4.06 -6.17 -1.00
CA ALA A 28 -3.59 -5.00 -1.75
C ALA A 28 -2.27 -5.30 -2.48
N ALA A 29 -1.34 -6.03 -1.85
CA ALA A 29 -0.07 -6.40 -2.48
C ALA A 29 -0.28 -7.30 -3.70
N VAL A 30 -1.18 -8.28 -3.62
CA VAL A 30 -1.52 -9.14 -4.76
C VAL A 30 -2.11 -8.33 -5.91
N ILE A 31 -2.99 -7.37 -5.62
CA ILE A 31 -3.57 -6.47 -6.63
C ILE A 31 -2.47 -5.60 -7.28
N VAL A 32 -1.49 -5.11 -6.52
CA VAL A 32 -0.34 -4.37 -7.09
C VAL A 32 0.53 -5.27 -7.99
N VAL A 33 0.77 -6.53 -7.61
CA VAL A 33 1.46 -7.49 -8.48
C VAL A 33 0.67 -7.70 -9.77
N TRP A 34 -0.63 -7.92 -9.66
CA TRP A 34 -1.52 -8.10 -10.81
C TRP A 34 -1.51 -6.87 -11.73
N PHE A 35 -1.57 -5.67 -11.15
CA PHE A 35 -1.42 -4.41 -11.86
C PHE A 35 -0.11 -4.37 -12.65
N HIS A 36 1.03 -4.66 -12.04
CA HIS A 36 2.31 -4.61 -12.75
C HIS A 36 2.51 -5.74 -13.76
N ALA A 37 1.85 -6.88 -13.58
CA ALA A 37 1.86 -7.95 -14.58
C ALA A 37 1.08 -7.52 -15.83
N THR A 38 -0.10 -6.95 -15.65
CA THR A 38 -1.06 -6.67 -16.74
C THR A 38 -0.88 -5.28 -17.36
N ALA A 39 -0.40 -4.28 -16.61
CA ALA A 39 -0.17 -2.92 -17.10
C ALA A 39 0.89 -2.91 -18.21
N GLY A 40 0.57 -2.24 -19.31
CA GLY A 40 1.42 -2.18 -20.50
C GLY A 40 1.30 -3.37 -21.45
N ARG A 41 0.56 -4.43 -21.08
CA ARG A 41 0.21 -5.55 -21.99
C ARG A 41 -1.28 -5.63 -22.28
N LEU A 42 -2.11 -5.51 -21.25
CA LEU A 42 -3.54 -5.37 -21.40
C LEU A 42 -3.85 -3.88 -21.41
N VAL A 43 -4.48 -3.37 -22.46
CA VAL A 43 -4.86 -1.96 -22.55
C VAL A 43 -6.27 -1.77 -21.96
N THR A 44 -7.21 -2.65 -22.33
CA THR A 44 -8.64 -2.52 -22.02
C THR A 44 -8.98 -2.34 -20.54
N PRO A 45 -8.41 -3.10 -19.58
CA PRO A 45 -8.74 -2.94 -18.16
C PRO A 45 -8.36 -1.57 -17.57
N TYR A 46 -7.44 -0.86 -18.21
CA TYR A 46 -6.97 0.45 -17.77
C TYR A 46 -7.69 1.61 -18.43
N ARG A 47 -8.42 1.37 -19.51
CA ARG A 47 -9.28 2.37 -20.15
C ARG A 47 -10.55 2.59 -19.33
N SER A 48 -11.17 3.75 -19.50
CA SER A 48 -12.49 4.02 -18.91
C SER A 48 -13.57 3.18 -19.61
N PHE A 49 -14.62 2.82 -18.87
CA PHE A 49 -15.82 2.21 -19.46
C PHE A 49 -16.50 3.17 -20.46
N TRP A 50 -16.25 4.47 -20.37
CA TRP A 50 -16.86 5.49 -21.23
C TRP A 50 -15.94 5.92 -22.37
N ASP A 51 -14.80 5.27 -22.53
CA ASP A 51 -13.81 5.63 -23.54
C ASP A 51 -14.25 5.21 -24.96
N SER A 52 -13.62 5.82 -25.97
CA SER A 52 -13.89 5.63 -27.40
C SER A 52 -12.76 4.84 -28.10
N PRO A 53 -13.07 3.91 -29.02
CA PRO A 53 -14.40 3.50 -29.45
C PRO A 53 -15.14 2.65 -28.39
N ALA A 54 -16.46 2.70 -28.40
CA ALA A 54 -17.29 1.97 -27.43
C ALA A 54 -17.14 0.44 -27.56
N SER A 55 -16.92 -0.08 -28.77
CA SER A 55 -16.73 -1.52 -29.02
C SER A 55 -15.58 -2.14 -28.23
N GLU A 56 -14.59 -1.34 -27.82
CA GLU A 56 -13.41 -1.79 -27.07
C GLU A 56 -13.53 -1.57 -25.56
N ASN A 57 -14.58 -0.89 -25.07
CA ASN A 57 -14.59 -0.32 -23.71
C ASN A 57 -15.91 -0.49 -22.96
N ARG A 58 -16.70 -1.53 -23.26
CA ARG A 58 -17.99 -1.79 -22.58
C ARG A 58 -17.96 -3.10 -21.79
N TYR A 59 -16.95 -3.26 -20.95
CA TYR A 59 -16.77 -4.46 -20.13
C TYR A 59 -17.01 -4.20 -18.65
N LEU A 60 -17.66 -5.14 -17.96
CA LEU A 60 -17.99 -5.03 -16.54
C LEU A 60 -16.75 -4.83 -15.64
N TYR A 61 -15.60 -5.39 -16.01
CA TYR A 61 -14.36 -5.23 -15.24
C TYR A 61 -13.77 -3.81 -15.28
N GLN A 62 -14.30 -2.92 -16.13
CA GLN A 62 -13.92 -1.50 -16.18
C GLN A 62 -14.74 -0.65 -15.20
N LEU A 63 -15.81 -1.20 -14.60
CA LEU A 63 -16.69 -0.52 -13.66
C LEU A 63 -16.35 -0.87 -12.21
N ALA A 64 -16.66 0.05 -11.28
CA ALA A 64 -16.68 -0.29 -9.87
C ALA A 64 -17.80 -1.32 -9.57
N PRO A 65 -17.60 -2.28 -8.66
CA PRO A 65 -16.40 -2.51 -7.85
C PRO A 65 -15.34 -3.38 -8.55
N PHE A 66 -15.64 -3.98 -9.71
CA PHE A 66 -14.78 -4.98 -10.35
C PHE A 66 -13.41 -4.45 -10.78
N ARG A 67 -13.34 -3.17 -11.15
CA ARG A 67 -12.09 -2.49 -11.52
C ARG A 67 -11.06 -2.44 -10.39
N ILE A 68 -11.46 -2.66 -9.14
CA ILE A 68 -10.55 -2.66 -7.99
C ILE A 68 -9.37 -3.62 -8.19
N PHE A 69 -9.58 -4.73 -8.91
CA PHE A 69 -8.53 -5.70 -9.22
C PHE A 69 -7.43 -5.14 -10.11
N PHE A 70 -7.69 -4.07 -10.87
CA PHE A 70 -6.72 -3.38 -11.71
C PHE A 70 -6.28 -2.04 -11.14
N SER A 71 -6.75 -1.66 -9.94
CA SER A 71 -6.41 -0.37 -9.31
C SER A 71 -5.12 -0.46 -8.49
N GLY A 72 -3.99 -0.60 -9.18
CA GLY A 72 -2.66 -0.59 -8.55
C GLY A 72 -2.39 0.68 -7.73
N PRO A 73 -2.55 1.89 -8.31
CA PRO A 73 -2.31 3.14 -7.59
C PRO A 73 -3.18 3.30 -6.33
N GLY A 74 -4.48 2.98 -6.42
CA GLY A 74 -5.37 3.04 -5.26
C GLY A 74 -4.99 2.07 -4.14
N MET A 75 -4.43 0.90 -4.46
CA MET A 75 -3.88 -0.01 -3.44
C MET A 75 -2.64 0.55 -2.73
N VAL A 76 -1.85 1.40 -3.41
CA VAL A 76 -0.72 2.08 -2.77
C VAL A 76 -1.21 3.11 -1.75
N ASP A 77 -2.30 3.82 -2.03
CA ASP A 77 -2.94 4.71 -1.06
C ASP A 77 -3.45 3.95 0.18
N ILE A 78 -4.04 2.77 -0.03
CA ILE A 78 -4.41 1.86 1.07
C ILE A 78 -3.19 1.52 1.93
N PHE A 79 -2.03 1.22 1.33
CA PHE A 79 -0.80 0.98 2.09
C PHE A 79 -0.43 2.18 2.96
N PHE A 80 -0.51 3.41 2.45
CA PHE A 80 -0.14 4.59 3.23
C PHE A 80 -1.09 4.84 4.42
N VAL A 81 -2.40 4.66 4.23
CA VAL A 81 -3.37 4.77 5.34
C VAL A 81 -3.09 3.70 6.41
N VAL A 82 -2.91 2.45 5.97
CA VAL A 82 -2.61 1.34 6.89
C VAL A 82 -1.25 1.51 7.58
N SER A 83 -0.25 2.05 6.88
CA SER A 83 1.07 2.36 7.44
C SER A 83 0.96 3.39 8.55
N GLY A 84 0.24 4.50 8.36
CA GLY A 84 -0.02 5.50 9.40
C GLY A 84 -0.76 4.94 10.62
N TYR A 85 -1.74 4.08 10.39
CA TYR A 85 -2.49 3.41 11.45
C TYR A 85 -1.60 2.42 12.23
N SER A 86 -1.00 1.44 11.54
CA SER A 86 -0.24 0.36 12.19
C SER A 86 0.96 0.83 13.01
N VAL A 87 1.65 1.92 12.61
CA VAL A 87 2.76 2.45 13.41
C VAL A 87 2.32 3.22 14.65
N SER A 88 1.11 3.79 14.63
CA SER A 88 0.63 4.69 15.69
C SER A 88 -0.14 3.95 16.78
N ILE A 89 -0.95 2.94 16.43
CA ILE A 89 -1.86 2.27 17.38
C ILE A 89 -1.15 1.70 18.61
N GLY A 90 -0.01 1.02 18.43
CA GLY A 90 0.75 0.45 19.55
C GLY A 90 1.45 1.49 20.44
N LEU A 91 1.73 2.68 19.90
CA LEU A 91 2.30 3.81 20.65
C LEU A 91 1.19 4.54 21.42
N ILE A 92 0.05 4.79 20.77
CA ILE A 92 -1.12 5.44 21.37
C ILE A 92 -1.64 4.64 22.56
N LYS A 93 -1.75 3.31 22.45
CA LYS A 93 -2.15 2.44 23.57
C LYS A 93 -1.24 2.61 24.80
N LEU A 94 0.08 2.59 24.61
CA LEU A 94 1.04 2.80 25.72
C LEU A 94 0.93 4.19 26.36
N ARG A 95 0.61 5.23 25.57
CA ARG A 95 0.39 6.58 26.10
C ARG A 95 -0.86 6.61 26.99
N HIS A 96 -1.94 5.91 26.58
CA HIS A 96 -3.20 5.86 27.33
C HIS A 96 -3.08 5.01 28.61
N GLU A 97 -2.20 4.02 28.64
CA GLU A 97 -1.83 3.27 29.85
C GLU A 97 -1.07 4.11 30.91
N GLY A 98 -0.83 5.41 30.66
CA GLY A 98 -0.14 6.32 31.58
C GLY A 98 1.37 6.12 31.65
N SER A 99 1.96 5.28 30.79
CA SER A 99 3.38 4.95 30.82
C SER A 99 4.19 5.76 29.80
N LEU A 100 4.35 7.07 30.04
CA LEU A 100 5.10 7.98 29.15
C LEU A 100 6.55 7.52 28.94
N ALA A 101 7.20 6.98 29.97
CA ALA A 101 8.55 6.42 29.83
C ALA A 101 8.61 5.27 28.81
N ARG A 102 7.66 4.32 28.89
CA ARG A 102 7.56 3.21 27.92
C ARG A 102 7.16 3.71 26.53
N PHE A 103 6.31 4.73 26.45
CA PHE A 103 5.95 5.38 25.20
C PHE A 103 7.20 5.95 24.51
N TYR A 104 8.00 6.78 25.18
CA TYR A 104 9.21 7.37 24.60
C TYR A 104 10.22 6.28 24.22
N GLN A 105 10.40 5.26 25.06
CA GLN A 105 11.28 4.14 24.76
C GLN A 105 10.83 3.34 23.52
N ARG A 106 9.52 3.11 23.36
CA ARG A 106 8.98 2.43 22.17
C ARG A 106 9.06 3.31 20.94
N LEU A 107 8.86 4.62 21.07
CA LEU A 107 8.92 5.59 19.98
C LEU A 107 10.33 5.65 19.39
N THR A 108 11.36 5.88 20.22
CA THR A 108 12.76 5.95 19.77
C THR A 108 13.20 4.65 19.10
N SER A 109 12.86 3.51 19.71
CA SER A 109 13.13 2.20 19.12
C SER A 109 12.38 1.98 17.80
N SER A 110 11.16 2.53 17.64
CA SER A 110 10.39 2.43 16.39
C SER A 110 11.01 3.25 15.26
N VAL A 111 11.61 4.41 15.54
CA VAL A 111 12.34 5.21 14.56
C VAL A 111 13.54 4.42 14.00
N VAL A 112 14.40 3.90 14.89
CA VAL A 112 15.62 3.17 14.51
C VAL A 112 15.28 1.89 13.74
N ARG A 113 14.40 1.05 14.30
CA ARG A 113 14.03 -0.24 13.68
C ARG A 113 13.39 -0.05 12.31
N ARG A 114 12.62 1.02 12.10
CA ARG A 114 11.95 1.26 10.82
C ARG A 114 12.94 1.55 9.69
N MET A 115 14.06 2.22 9.98
CA MET A 115 15.13 2.43 9.00
C MET A 115 15.78 1.12 8.59
N PHE A 116 16.12 0.26 9.54
CA PHE A 116 16.65 -1.07 9.20
C PHE A 116 15.64 -1.93 8.45
N ARG A 117 14.38 -1.97 8.90
CA ARG A 117 13.34 -2.77 8.28
C ARG A 117 13.06 -2.39 6.82
N LEU A 118 13.08 -1.10 6.50
CA LEU A 118 12.82 -0.63 5.14
C LEU A 118 14.09 -0.68 4.29
N CYS A 119 15.21 -0.13 4.75
CA CYS A 119 16.40 0.05 3.91
C CYS A 119 17.15 -1.26 3.66
N PHE A 120 17.25 -2.15 4.65
CA PHE A 120 18.07 -3.36 4.53
C PHE A 120 17.50 -4.37 3.52
N PRO A 121 16.22 -4.79 3.60
CA PRO A 121 15.64 -5.69 2.59
C PRO A 121 15.62 -5.07 1.18
N VAL A 122 15.40 -3.75 1.09
CA VAL A 122 15.45 -3.02 -0.19
C VAL A 122 16.85 -3.07 -0.78
N ALA A 123 17.91 -2.81 -0.02
CA ALA A 123 19.29 -2.89 -0.50
C ALA A 123 19.64 -4.27 -1.08
N ILE A 124 19.24 -5.34 -0.38
CA ILE A 124 19.45 -6.72 -0.86
C ILE A 124 18.70 -6.96 -2.17
N MET A 125 17.45 -6.50 -2.29
CA MET A 125 16.67 -6.67 -3.51
C MET A 125 17.21 -5.84 -4.69
N MET A 126 17.71 -4.64 -4.43
CA MET A 126 18.36 -3.82 -5.46
C MET A 126 19.62 -4.49 -5.98
N LEU A 127 20.46 -5.02 -5.08
CA LEU A 127 21.64 -5.78 -5.46
C LEU A 127 21.27 -7.00 -6.31
N ALA A 128 20.29 -7.80 -5.86
CA ALA A 128 19.80 -8.95 -6.60
C ALA A 128 19.27 -8.55 -7.99
N THR A 129 18.55 -7.43 -8.11
CA THR A 129 18.07 -6.91 -9.39
C THR A 129 19.23 -6.56 -10.33
N HIS A 130 20.27 -5.88 -9.84
CA HIS A 130 21.45 -5.56 -10.64
C HIS A 130 22.22 -6.81 -11.07
N VAL A 131 22.34 -7.83 -10.21
CA VAL A 131 22.99 -9.11 -10.57
C VAL A 131 22.22 -9.81 -11.69
N VAL A 132 20.91 -9.92 -11.55
CA VAL A 132 20.02 -10.55 -12.56
C VAL A 132 20.07 -9.79 -13.89
N TYR A 133 20.07 -8.46 -13.83
CA TYR A 133 20.16 -7.61 -15.02
C TYR A 133 21.55 -7.70 -15.68
N TYR A 134 22.63 -7.66 -14.91
CA TYR A 134 24.00 -7.82 -15.41
C TYR A 134 24.20 -9.19 -16.08
N ALA A 135 23.60 -10.25 -15.54
CA ALA A 135 23.61 -11.59 -16.14
C ALA A 135 22.86 -11.67 -17.50
N GLY A 136 22.07 -10.65 -17.84
CA GLY A 136 21.30 -10.59 -19.09
C GLY A 136 20.03 -11.45 -19.07
N LEU A 137 19.46 -11.71 -17.89
CA LEU A 137 18.22 -12.50 -17.76
C LEU A 137 16.97 -11.73 -18.19
N TYR A 138 17.06 -10.40 -18.29
CA TYR A 138 16.04 -9.56 -18.90
C TYR A 138 16.67 -8.29 -19.47
N THR A 139 15.96 -7.64 -20.39
CA THR A 139 16.35 -6.34 -20.98
C THR A 139 15.34 -5.28 -20.60
N MET A 140 15.80 -4.04 -20.43
CA MET A 140 14.93 -2.91 -20.10
C MET A 140 15.17 -1.79 -21.11
N SER A 141 14.12 -1.39 -21.81
CA SER A 141 14.15 -0.21 -22.68
C SER A 141 13.77 1.00 -21.83
N ASN A 142 14.74 1.82 -21.48
CA ASN A 142 14.51 3.03 -20.71
C ASN A 142 14.43 4.23 -21.65
N PRO A 143 13.41 5.10 -21.51
CA PRO A 143 13.41 6.42 -22.12
C PRO A 143 14.73 7.16 -21.84
N LYS A 144 15.16 8.00 -22.79
CA LYS A 144 16.38 8.81 -22.63
C LYS A 144 16.33 9.58 -21.31
N GLY A 145 17.35 9.43 -20.46
CA GLY A 145 17.44 10.09 -19.16
C GLY A 145 16.85 9.30 -17.97
N THR A 146 16.35 8.08 -18.18
CA THR A 146 15.85 7.20 -17.11
C THR A 146 16.66 5.92 -16.97
N GLY A 147 16.54 5.24 -15.83
CA GLY A 147 17.23 3.98 -15.55
C GLY A 147 18.70 4.15 -15.18
N CYS A 148 19.56 3.23 -15.62
CA CYS A 148 20.99 3.26 -15.30
C CYS A 148 21.83 3.53 -16.57
N PRO A 149 22.21 4.80 -16.83
CA PRO A 149 23.01 5.15 -18.01
C PRO A 149 24.32 4.37 -18.07
N GLY A 150 24.60 3.74 -19.21
CA GLY A 150 25.81 2.95 -19.45
C GLY A 150 25.86 1.60 -18.72
N ALA A 151 24.83 1.24 -17.94
CA ALA A 151 24.73 -0.08 -17.32
C ALA A 151 24.13 -1.08 -18.32
N GLU A 152 25.00 -1.65 -19.14
CA GLU A 152 24.61 -2.67 -20.12
C GLU A 152 24.87 -4.09 -19.56
N PRO A 153 24.03 -5.08 -19.91
CA PRO A 153 24.25 -6.46 -19.51
C PRO A 153 25.60 -7.00 -19.98
N ARG A 154 26.29 -7.76 -19.13
CA ARG A 154 27.57 -8.47 -19.42
C ARG A 154 28.73 -7.61 -19.93
N LYS A 155 28.61 -6.28 -19.91
CA LYS A 155 29.72 -5.36 -20.23
C LYS A 155 30.51 -5.03 -18.95
N SER A 156 30.62 -3.75 -18.59
CA SER A 156 31.33 -3.31 -17.39
C SER A 156 30.42 -3.36 -16.15
N PRO A 157 30.88 -3.86 -15.00
CA PRO A 157 30.13 -3.79 -13.74
C PRO A 157 30.14 -2.39 -13.11
N ILE A 158 31.06 -1.50 -13.49
CA ILE A 158 31.24 -0.19 -12.86
C ILE A 158 29.98 0.69 -12.96
N PRO A 159 29.32 0.83 -14.13
CA PRO A 159 28.09 1.60 -14.24
C PRO A 159 26.94 1.02 -13.39
N HIS A 160 26.87 -0.30 -13.25
CA HIS A 160 25.88 -0.96 -12.38
C HIS A 160 26.11 -0.63 -10.91
N ILE A 161 27.37 -0.68 -10.45
CA ILE A 161 27.74 -0.31 -9.07
C ILE A 161 27.43 1.17 -8.80
N LYS A 162 27.80 2.07 -9.74
CA LYS A 162 27.49 3.51 -9.62
C LYS A 162 25.98 3.76 -9.55
N CYS A 163 25.20 3.05 -10.37
CA CYS A 163 23.75 3.18 -10.36
C CYS A 163 23.13 2.64 -9.06
N LEU A 164 23.60 1.49 -8.57
CA LEU A 164 23.17 0.88 -7.31
C LEU A 164 23.38 1.83 -6.13
N ILE A 165 24.58 2.42 -6.02
CA ILE A 165 24.91 3.38 -4.95
C ILE A 165 24.02 4.62 -5.04
N ARG A 166 23.87 5.22 -6.23
CA ARG A 166 23.00 6.39 -6.43
C ARG A 166 21.54 6.09 -6.11
N SER A 167 21.04 4.95 -6.57
CA SER A 167 19.68 4.50 -6.26
C SER A 167 19.49 4.33 -4.75
N PHE A 168 20.48 3.77 -4.05
CA PHE A 168 20.40 3.57 -2.60
C PHE A 168 20.40 4.91 -1.86
N ILE A 169 21.28 5.84 -2.23
CA ILE A 169 21.31 7.23 -1.71
C ILE A 169 19.96 7.93 -1.92
N SER A 170 19.32 7.72 -3.08
CA SER A 170 18.00 8.29 -3.34
C SER A 170 16.90 7.66 -2.48
N ILE A 171 16.96 6.34 -2.24
CA ILE A 171 15.99 5.63 -1.40
C ILE A 171 16.09 6.01 0.08
N ILE A 172 17.29 6.30 0.58
CA ILE A 172 17.45 6.85 1.94
C ILE A 172 17.17 8.36 2.01
N ASN A 173 16.65 8.94 0.92
CA ASN A 173 16.19 10.31 0.82
C ASN A 173 17.29 11.37 1.10
N VAL A 174 18.54 11.03 0.74
CA VAL A 174 19.70 11.96 0.80
C VAL A 174 19.77 12.85 -0.44
N GLN A 175 19.33 12.36 -1.61
CA GLN A 175 19.29 13.12 -2.86
C GLN A 175 18.06 12.75 -3.71
N SER A 176 17.43 13.73 -4.36
CA SER A 176 16.38 13.48 -5.35
C SER A 176 16.98 12.96 -6.66
N GLY A 177 16.58 11.76 -7.06
CA GLY A 177 17.13 11.09 -8.25
C GLY A 177 16.42 9.78 -8.59
N GLN A 178 15.13 9.66 -8.24
CA GLN A 178 14.39 8.39 -8.34
C GLN A 178 14.24 7.88 -9.77
N ASN A 179 14.44 8.73 -10.78
CA ASN A 179 14.33 8.33 -12.18
C ASN A 179 15.57 7.55 -12.68
N LEU A 180 16.63 7.47 -11.88
CA LEU A 180 17.90 6.83 -12.23
C LEU A 180 18.09 5.50 -11.48
N THR A 181 17.11 4.60 -11.58
CA THR A 181 17.15 3.30 -10.90
C THR A 181 16.67 2.16 -11.79
N LEU A 182 17.06 0.92 -11.45
CA LEU A 182 16.41 -0.24 -12.04
C LEU A 182 15.07 -0.55 -11.38
N ASN A 183 14.82 -0.10 -10.15
CA ASN A 183 13.65 -0.48 -9.36
C ASN A 183 12.71 0.71 -9.12
N ASP A 184 12.01 1.15 -10.18
CA ASP A 184 11.16 2.35 -10.11
C ASP A 184 10.09 2.26 -9.02
N HIS A 185 9.54 1.08 -8.76
CA HIS A 185 8.57 0.87 -7.67
C HIS A 185 9.11 1.22 -6.29
N PHE A 186 10.42 1.30 -6.07
CA PHE A 186 10.94 1.69 -4.75
C PHE A 186 10.73 3.17 -4.41
N TRP A 187 10.10 3.97 -5.28
CA TRP A 187 9.65 5.33 -4.97
C TRP A 187 8.79 5.43 -3.70
N THR A 188 8.02 4.38 -3.39
CA THR A 188 7.17 4.33 -2.18
C THR A 188 7.98 4.21 -0.90
N ILE A 189 9.22 3.68 -0.94
CA ILE A 189 10.04 3.47 0.26
C ILE A 189 10.44 4.82 0.89
N PRO A 190 10.98 5.80 0.15
CA PRO A 190 11.18 7.16 0.65
C PRO A 190 9.91 7.84 1.15
N ALA A 191 8.77 7.59 0.51
CA ALA A 191 7.47 8.09 0.96
C ALA A 191 7.09 7.48 2.32
N GLU A 192 7.24 6.18 2.51
CA GLU A 192 7.02 5.44 3.76
C GLU A 192 7.94 5.88 4.90
N ILE A 193 9.20 6.18 4.58
CA ILE A 193 10.18 6.74 5.52
C ILE A 193 9.70 8.13 5.97
N ARG A 194 9.53 9.07 5.03
CA ARG A 194 9.11 10.45 5.34
C ARG A 194 7.77 10.51 6.08
N GLY A 195 6.78 9.75 5.62
CA GLY A 195 5.45 9.67 6.25
C GLY A 195 5.55 9.18 7.69
N SER A 196 6.32 8.12 7.94
CA SER A 196 6.48 7.61 9.31
C SER A 196 7.22 8.54 10.24
N MET A 197 8.26 9.24 9.77
CA MET A 197 9.00 10.20 10.60
C MET A 197 8.11 11.38 10.99
N LYS A 198 7.27 11.86 10.06
CA LYS A 198 6.24 12.86 10.38
C LYS A 198 5.27 12.35 11.44
N VAL A 199 4.77 11.12 11.30
CA VAL A 199 3.88 10.51 12.32
C VAL A 199 4.57 10.42 13.68
N TYR A 200 5.82 9.95 13.74
CA TYR A 200 6.55 9.85 15.00
C TYR A 200 6.78 11.21 15.66
N LEU A 201 7.12 12.23 14.87
CA LEU A 201 7.27 13.61 15.35
C LEU A 201 5.92 14.17 15.86
N THR A 202 4.83 13.91 15.15
CA THR A 202 3.49 14.31 15.58
C THR A 202 3.09 13.61 16.88
N LEU A 203 3.32 12.30 17.01
CA LEU A 203 3.04 11.56 18.25
C LEU A 203 3.88 12.05 19.43
N LEU A 204 5.15 12.43 19.19
CA LEU A 204 6.01 13.06 20.19
C LEU A 204 5.42 14.40 20.67
N GLY A 205 5.11 15.30 19.73
CA GLY A 205 4.55 16.62 20.04
C GLY A 205 3.16 16.56 20.69
N LEU A 206 2.37 15.53 20.37
CA LEU A 206 1.05 15.29 20.94
C LEU A 206 1.06 14.35 22.16
N SER A 207 2.23 14.05 22.74
CA SER A 207 2.32 13.10 23.85
C SER A 207 1.64 13.59 25.14
N ASN A 208 1.64 14.90 25.38
CA ASN A 208 1.08 15.53 26.59
C ASN A 208 -0.14 16.44 26.29
N THR A 209 -0.80 16.25 25.16
CA THR A 209 -1.96 17.06 24.76
C THR A 209 -3.27 16.33 25.03
N ARG A 210 -4.34 17.08 25.31
CA ARG A 210 -5.69 16.52 25.54
C ARG A 210 -6.25 15.84 24.29
N ASP A 211 -7.08 14.82 24.46
CA ASP A 211 -7.67 14.00 23.39
C ASP A 211 -8.32 14.82 22.28
N MET A 212 -9.17 15.79 22.63
CA MET A 212 -9.82 16.66 21.65
C MET A 212 -8.83 17.53 20.87
N ALA A 213 -7.80 18.04 21.53
CA ALA A 213 -6.75 18.82 20.87
C ALA A 213 -5.97 17.95 19.88
N ARG A 214 -5.66 16.69 20.23
CA ARG A 214 -5.00 15.74 19.31
C ARG A 214 -5.84 15.50 18.06
N MET A 215 -7.13 15.25 18.24
CA MET A 215 -8.08 15.03 17.15
C MET A 215 -8.16 16.24 16.21
N ILE A 216 -8.27 17.45 16.76
CA ILE A 216 -8.33 18.69 15.98
C ILE A 216 -7.00 18.90 15.22
N ILE A 217 -5.85 18.76 15.90
CA ILE A 217 -4.54 18.96 15.27
C ILE A 217 -4.32 17.94 14.15
N LEU A 218 -4.66 16.66 14.35
CA LEU A 218 -4.56 15.64 13.32
C LEU A 218 -5.49 15.93 12.13
N GLY A 219 -6.72 16.39 12.39
CA GLY A 219 -7.63 16.86 11.34
C GLY A 219 -7.05 18.03 10.54
N LEU A 220 -6.49 19.02 11.22
CA LEU A 220 -5.81 20.16 10.58
C LEU A 220 -4.60 19.70 9.75
N LEU A 221 -3.83 18.71 10.22
CA LEU A 221 -2.71 18.14 9.46
C LEU A 221 -3.18 17.39 8.20
N CYS A 222 -4.32 16.69 8.26
CA CYS A 222 -4.96 16.12 7.06
C CYS A 222 -5.36 17.21 6.06
N VAL A 223 -6.08 18.24 6.52
CA VAL A 223 -6.52 19.37 5.67
C VAL A 223 -5.33 20.13 5.09
N ARG A 224 -4.29 20.37 5.87
CA ARG A 224 -3.03 20.98 5.42
C ARG A 224 -2.34 20.14 4.34
N SER A 225 -2.33 18.82 4.50
CA SER A 225 -1.70 17.89 3.55
C SER A 225 -2.49 17.80 2.25
N TRP A 226 -3.82 17.80 2.33
CA TRP A 226 -4.73 17.95 1.20
C TRP A 226 -4.46 19.26 0.46
N TRP A 227 -4.52 20.40 1.14
CA TRP A 227 -4.27 21.73 0.55
C TRP A 227 -2.95 21.78 -0.22
N ASN A 228 -1.88 21.23 0.35
CA ASN A 228 -0.55 21.18 -0.28
C ASN A 228 -0.42 20.24 -1.49
N GLY A 229 -1.44 19.44 -1.80
CA GLY A 229 -1.33 18.41 -2.84
C GLY A 229 -0.37 17.28 -2.43
N THR A 230 -0.36 16.91 -1.14
CA THR A 230 0.49 15.83 -0.61
C THR A 230 -0.35 14.65 -0.11
N PRO A 231 -1.01 13.91 -1.02
CA PRO A 231 -1.94 12.82 -0.69
C PRO A 231 -1.33 11.77 0.25
N VAL A 232 -0.07 11.40 0.04
CA VAL A 232 0.65 10.46 0.90
C VAL A 232 0.59 10.89 2.38
N TYR A 233 0.88 12.14 2.72
CA TYR A 233 0.87 12.58 4.12
C TYR A 233 -0.54 12.66 4.68
N MET A 234 -1.53 13.02 3.84
CA MET A 234 -2.94 12.96 4.21
C MET A 234 -3.34 11.53 4.62
N ALA A 235 -2.94 10.52 3.85
CA ALA A 235 -3.18 9.11 4.16
C ALA A 235 -2.59 8.70 5.51
N PHE A 236 -1.32 9.06 5.76
CA PHE A 236 -0.63 8.74 7.01
C PHE A 236 -1.33 9.37 8.22
N PHE A 237 -1.65 10.67 8.17
CA PHE A 237 -2.32 11.36 9.27
C PHE A 237 -3.75 10.85 9.48
N ALA A 238 -4.48 10.50 8.42
CA ALA A 238 -5.78 9.84 8.55
C ALA A 238 -5.67 8.48 9.26
N GLY A 239 -4.61 7.70 8.98
CA GLY A 239 -4.30 6.48 9.72
C GLY A 239 -4.06 6.72 11.22
N VAL A 240 -3.33 7.78 11.58
CA VAL A 240 -3.13 8.17 12.99
C VAL A 240 -4.44 8.58 13.65
N LEU A 241 -5.27 9.36 12.96
CA LEU A 241 -6.59 9.78 13.42
C LEU A 241 -7.47 8.56 13.72
N PHE A 242 -7.40 7.54 12.88
CA PHE A 242 -8.11 6.28 13.09
C PHE A 242 -7.62 5.53 14.33
N ALA A 243 -6.30 5.49 14.55
CA ALA A 243 -5.72 4.89 15.74
C ALA A 243 -6.12 5.62 17.03
N GLU A 244 -6.15 6.96 17.03
CA GLU A 244 -6.63 7.76 18.17
C GLU A 244 -8.11 7.48 18.46
N LEU A 245 -8.96 7.47 17.43
CA LEU A 245 -10.39 7.19 17.58
C LEU A 245 -10.65 5.79 18.16
N ASP A 246 -9.93 4.77 17.69
CA ASP A 246 -10.10 3.40 18.17
C ASP A 246 -9.57 3.24 19.61
N ALA A 247 -8.50 3.95 19.97
CA ALA A 247 -7.99 3.98 21.34
C ALA A 247 -8.98 4.67 22.30
N SER A 248 -9.54 5.83 21.92
CA SER A 248 -10.54 6.54 22.72
C SER A 248 -11.85 5.76 22.86
N GLU A 249 -12.29 5.05 21.81
CA GLU A 249 -13.47 4.18 21.90
C GLU A 249 -13.24 2.99 22.83
N SER A 250 -12.06 2.37 22.76
CA SER A 250 -11.69 1.25 23.63
C SER A 250 -11.70 1.65 25.11
N LEU A 251 -11.18 2.85 25.44
CA LEU A 251 -11.23 3.39 26.80
C LEU A 251 -12.66 3.62 27.28
N LYS A 252 -13.49 4.29 26.46
CA LYS A 252 -14.90 4.54 26.80
C LYS A 252 -15.68 3.25 27.05
N GLN A 253 -15.41 2.20 26.27
CA GLN A 253 -16.03 0.88 26.48
C GLN A 253 -15.59 0.24 27.79
N GLN A 254 -14.30 0.33 28.14
CA GLN A 254 -13.78 -0.19 29.42
C GLN A 254 -14.37 0.57 30.62
N GLU A 255 -14.44 1.90 30.56
CA GLU A 255 -15.08 2.72 31.60
C GLU A 255 -16.56 2.38 31.74
N THR A 256 -17.30 2.29 30.62
CA THR A 256 -18.73 1.94 30.63
C THR A 256 -18.97 0.54 31.21
N GLN A 257 -18.12 -0.44 30.87
CA GLN A 257 -18.19 -1.79 31.45
C GLN A 257 -17.88 -1.79 32.95
N ALA A 258 -16.87 -1.03 33.39
CA ALA A 258 -16.54 -0.89 34.81
C ALA A 258 -17.68 -0.25 35.62
N HIS A 259 -18.32 0.80 35.07
CA HIS A 259 -19.49 1.44 35.68
C HIS A 259 -20.73 0.51 35.70
N LEU A 260 -20.96 -0.27 34.63
CA LEU A 260 -22.05 -1.26 34.58
C LEU A 260 -21.83 -2.43 35.55
N SER A 261 -20.58 -2.86 35.78
CA SER A 261 -20.27 -3.85 36.81
C SER A 261 -20.46 -3.34 38.23
N TYR A 262 -20.43 -2.03 38.46
CA TYR A 262 -20.70 -1.40 39.75
C TYR A 262 -22.20 -1.07 39.95
N SER A 263 -22.92 -0.83 38.85
CA SER A 263 -24.34 -0.47 38.84
C SER A 263 -25.21 -1.60 38.28
N TYR A 264 -25.18 -2.79 38.91
CA TYR A 264 -26.19 -3.84 38.69
C TYR A 264 -27.43 -3.56 39.55
N ARG A 265 -28.02 -2.39 39.38
CA ARG A 265 -29.37 -2.09 39.87
C ARG A 265 -29.83 -0.83 39.15
N ASP A 266 -30.90 -1.01 38.41
CA ASP A 266 -31.72 0.07 37.85
C ASP A 266 -31.15 0.76 36.60
N HIS A 267 -31.69 0.37 35.45
CA HIS A 267 -32.25 1.29 34.45
C HIS A 267 -32.59 0.52 33.16
N ARG A 268 -33.82 0.03 33.09
CA ARG A 268 -34.56 -0.07 31.82
C ARG A 268 -35.26 1.28 31.69
N ASP A 269 -34.76 2.19 30.86
CA ASP A 269 -35.54 3.28 30.24
C ASP A 269 -34.61 4.31 29.56
N LEU A 270 -33.92 3.90 28.50
CA LEU A 270 -33.32 4.84 27.54
C LEU A 270 -33.28 4.26 26.10
N SER A 271 -34.34 3.54 25.72
CA SER A 271 -34.35 2.72 24.49
C SER A 271 -34.96 3.38 23.25
N SER A 272 -35.59 4.55 23.36
CA SER A 272 -36.53 4.99 22.30
C SER A 272 -35.96 6.03 21.33
N TYR A 273 -35.17 7.01 21.80
CA TYR A 273 -34.58 8.07 20.95
C TYR A 273 -33.30 7.63 20.21
N THR A 274 -32.63 6.57 20.68
CA THR A 274 -31.39 6.01 20.10
C THR A 274 -31.63 5.21 18.80
N THR A 275 -32.88 4.90 18.46
CA THR A 275 -33.20 3.97 17.37
C THR A 275 -33.19 4.60 15.97
N ARG A 276 -33.66 5.84 15.78
CA ARG A 276 -33.66 6.50 14.45
C ARG A 276 -32.26 6.96 14.03
N LEU A 277 -31.52 7.62 14.92
CA LEU A 277 -30.12 8.01 14.69
C LEU A 277 -29.22 6.77 14.50
N GLY A 278 -29.48 5.69 15.25
CA GLY A 278 -28.79 4.41 15.10
C GLY A 278 -29.03 3.73 13.75
N ARG A 279 -30.27 3.77 13.23
CA ARG A 279 -30.61 3.23 11.90
C ARG A 279 -29.95 4.01 10.76
N LEU A 280 -29.98 5.34 10.80
CA LEU A 280 -29.31 6.19 9.78
C LEU A 280 -27.79 5.98 9.80
N SER A 281 -27.18 5.90 10.99
CA SER A 281 -25.76 5.56 11.18
C SER A 281 -25.41 4.15 10.65
N THR A 282 -26.36 3.22 10.66
CA THR A 282 -26.14 1.85 10.17
C THR A 282 -26.14 1.78 8.63
N LEU A 283 -26.93 2.61 7.95
CA LEU A 283 -26.97 2.69 6.49
C LEU A 283 -25.87 3.58 5.89
N LEU A 284 -25.42 4.60 6.62
CA LEU A 284 -24.39 5.51 6.14
C LEU A 284 -23.02 4.81 6.00
N LYS A 285 -22.66 3.87 6.89
CA LYS A 285 -21.33 3.24 6.88
C LYS A 285 -21.08 2.39 5.62
N PRO A 286 -22.00 1.52 5.16
CA PRO A 286 -21.85 0.84 3.87
C PRO A 286 -21.80 1.80 2.68
N LEU A 287 -22.57 2.90 2.70
CA LEU A 287 -22.53 3.89 1.63
C LEU A 287 -21.14 4.55 1.54
N VAL A 288 -20.56 4.94 2.68
CA VAL A 288 -19.19 5.47 2.74
C VAL A 288 -18.17 4.45 2.21
N PHE A 289 -18.33 3.17 2.52
CA PHE A 289 -17.48 2.11 1.97
C PHE A 289 -17.62 2.00 0.46
N ILE A 290 -18.84 2.00 -0.08
CA ILE A 290 -19.11 1.93 -1.53
C ILE A 290 -18.52 3.14 -2.25
N THR A 291 -18.71 4.35 -1.72
CA THR A 291 -18.08 5.57 -2.26
C THR A 291 -16.56 5.47 -2.24
N GLY A 292 -15.98 4.91 -1.17
CA GLY A 292 -14.55 4.67 -1.08
C GLY A 292 -14.04 3.72 -2.17
N ILE A 293 -14.74 2.61 -2.40
CA ILE A 293 -14.42 1.65 -3.47
C ILE A 293 -14.55 2.30 -4.85
N TYR A 294 -15.59 3.11 -5.07
CA TYR A 294 -15.76 3.86 -6.31
C TYR A 294 -14.56 4.76 -6.59
N LEU A 295 -14.15 5.58 -5.61
CA LEU A 295 -13.01 6.49 -5.76
C LEU A 295 -11.71 5.72 -6.03
N LEU A 296 -11.48 4.60 -5.34
CA LEU A 296 -10.31 3.74 -5.61
C LEU A 296 -10.36 3.12 -7.01
N CYS A 297 -11.54 2.89 -7.59
CA CYS A 297 -11.68 2.31 -8.92
C CYS A 297 -11.49 3.33 -10.05
N LEU A 298 -11.35 4.64 -9.76
CA LEU A 298 -11.30 5.64 -10.82
C LEU A 298 -10.10 5.42 -11.77
N PRO A 299 -10.29 5.48 -13.10
CA PRO A 299 -9.23 5.33 -14.08
C PRO A 299 -8.15 6.40 -13.92
N THR A 300 -6.88 6.01 -14.06
CA THR A 300 -5.78 6.98 -14.20
C THR A 300 -5.95 7.77 -15.51
N PRO A 301 -5.86 9.10 -15.49
CA PRO A 301 -5.94 9.92 -16.70
C PRO A 301 -4.89 9.51 -17.72
N THR A 302 -5.31 9.34 -18.98
CA THR A 302 -4.40 8.99 -20.08
C THR A 302 -3.92 10.25 -20.78
N MET A 303 -2.63 10.31 -21.11
CA MET A 303 -2.12 11.31 -22.04
C MET A 303 -2.55 10.96 -23.47
N SER A 304 -3.17 11.90 -24.17
CA SER A 304 -3.43 11.73 -25.60
C SER A 304 -2.13 11.94 -26.37
N LYS A 305 -1.91 11.20 -27.46
CA LYS A 305 -0.74 11.41 -28.33
C LYS A 305 -0.79 12.84 -28.88
N GLY A 306 0.23 13.65 -28.59
CA GLY A 306 0.39 15.00 -29.10
C GLY A 306 -0.19 16.12 -28.22
N THR A 307 -0.75 15.81 -27.04
CA THR A 307 -1.17 16.84 -26.06
C THR A 307 -0.24 16.84 -24.85
N THR A 308 0.00 18.04 -24.28
CA THR A 308 0.74 18.22 -23.03
C THR A 308 -0.11 17.97 -21.79
N GLU A 309 -1.43 17.89 -21.94
CA GLU A 309 -2.39 17.72 -20.84
C GLU A 309 -3.06 16.34 -20.90
N ALA A 310 -3.12 15.68 -19.74
CA ALA A 310 -3.84 14.43 -19.54
C ALA A 310 -5.33 14.70 -19.32
N LYS A 311 -6.18 14.00 -20.08
CA LYS A 311 -7.64 14.18 -20.01
C LYS A 311 -8.25 13.23 -18.99
N PHE A 312 -9.06 13.77 -18.09
CA PHE A 312 -9.86 12.96 -17.17
C PHE A 312 -11.03 12.30 -17.91
N PRO A 313 -11.22 10.98 -17.78
CA PRO A 313 -12.38 10.28 -18.33
C PRO A 313 -13.71 10.71 -17.69
N ALA A 314 -14.84 10.34 -18.32
CA ALA A 314 -16.18 10.68 -17.82
C ALA A 314 -16.50 10.13 -16.42
N ASP A 315 -15.78 9.11 -15.94
CA ASP A 315 -15.88 8.61 -14.56
C ASP A 315 -15.57 9.72 -13.52
N TRP A 316 -14.85 10.76 -13.92
CA TRP A 316 -14.50 11.90 -13.09
C TRP A 316 -15.52 13.04 -13.18
N PHE A 317 -16.78 12.76 -13.53
CA PHE A 317 -17.86 13.76 -13.72
C PHE A 317 -18.00 14.77 -12.58
N PHE A 318 -17.68 14.37 -11.35
CA PHE A 318 -17.79 15.23 -10.18
C PHE A 318 -16.71 16.33 -10.13
N LEU A 319 -15.65 16.23 -10.94
CA LEU A 319 -14.65 17.31 -11.04
C LEU A 319 -15.24 18.59 -11.67
N ASP A 320 -16.32 18.48 -12.44
CA ASP A 320 -17.02 19.66 -12.96
C ASP A 320 -17.71 20.45 -11.82
N LEU A 321 -18.17 19.74 -10.78
CA LEU A 321 -18.77 20.33 -9.59
C LEU A 321 -17.72 20.71 -8.53
N PHE A 322 -16.65 19.93 -8.43
CA PHE A 322 -15.55 20.10 -7.49
C PHE A 322 -14.21 20.15 -8.23
N PRO A 323 -13.90 21.27 -8.91
CA PRO A 323 -12.66 21.39 -9.66
C PRO A 323 -11.45 21.26 -8.74
N PRO A 324 -10.33 20.70 -9.24
CA PRO A 324 -9.10 20.63 -8.47
C PRO A 324 -8.58 22.02 -8.14
N LEU A 325 -7.76 22.11 -7.08
CA LEU A 325 -7.16 23.38 -6.68
C LEU A 325 -6.20 23.89 -7.78
N PRO A 326 -6.08 25.21 -8.01
CA PRO A 326 -5.31 25.77 -9.13
C PRO A 326 -3.84 25.38 -9.19
N TRP A 327 -3.22 25.06 -8.04
CA TRP A 327 -1.81 24.64 -7.95
C TRP A 327 -1.62 23.12 -7.95
N TRP A 328 -2.69 22.34 -8.13
CA TRP A 328 -2.59 20.89 -8.28
C TRP A 328 -2.38 20.51 -9.74
N GLY A 329 -1.41 19.62 -9.97
CA GLY A 329 -1.28 18.94 -11.26
C GLY A 329 -2.30 17.81 -11.41
N THR A 330 -2.34 17.22 -12.61
CA THR A 330 -3.18 16.03 -12.90
C THR A 330 -2.85 14.88 -11.95
N GLU A 331 -1.56 14.61 -11.72
CA GLU A 331 -1.12 13.52 -10.84
C GLU A 331 -1.59 13.70 -9.40
N THR A 332 -1.36 14.90 -8.86
CA THR A 332 -1.83 15.29 -7.53
C THR A 332 -3.35 15.12 -7.41
N THR A 333 -4.10 15.52 -8.44
CA THR A 333 -5.56 15.46 -8.43
C THR A 333 -6.04 14.01 -8.35
N TRP A 334 -5.65 13.15 -9.28
CA TRP A 334 -6.16 11.78 -9.28
C TRP A 334 -5.70 10.99 -8.06
N SER A 335 -4.43 11.17 -7.64
CA SER A 335 -3.89 10.50 -6.44
C SER A 335 -4.63 10.96 -5.18
N THR A 336 -5.00 12.24 -5.07
CA THR A 336 -5.74 12.74 -3.90
C THR A 336 -7.12 12.11 -3.77
N TRP A 337 -7.83 11.93 -4.89
CA TRP A 337 -9.14 11.24 -4.87
C TRP A 337 -9.02 9.76 -4.57
N HIS A 338 -7.99 9.07 -5.06
CA HIS A 338 -7.66 7.70 -4.64
C HIS A 338 -7.36 7.63 -3.14
N THR A 339 -6.60 8.58 -2.59
CA THR A 339 -6.35 8.66 -1.15
C THR A 339 -7.63 8.88 -0.35
N PHE A 340 -8.54 9.75 -0.79
CA PHE A 340 -9.86 9.86 -0.17
C PHE A 340 -10.58 8.51 -0.18
N GLY A 341 -10.57 7.80 -1.31
CA GLY A 341 -11.11 6.44 -1.42
C GLY A 341 -10.52 5.49 -0.37
N ALA A 342 -9.19 5.48 -0.22
CA ALA A 342 -8.49 4.67 0.76
C ALA A 342 -8.89 5.02 2.21
N ILE A 343 -8.99 6.30 2.54
CA ILE A 343 -9.41 6.79 3.86
C ILE A 343 -10.85 6.32 4.15
N LEU A 344 -11.77 6.45 3.20
CA LEU A 344 -13.17 6.05 3.38
C LEU A 344 -13.31 4.53 3.54
N VAL A 345 -12.58 3.74 2.75
CA VAL A 345 -12.57 2.26 2.86
C VAL A 345 -12.05 1.82 4.22
N ILE A 346 -10.84 2.24 4.61
CA ILE A 346 -10.25 1.85 5.88
C ILE A 346 -11.08 2.37 7.06
N GLY A 347 -11.55 3.62 6.97
CA GLY A 347 -12.42 4.24 7.97
C GLY A 347 -13.73 3.48 8.19
N SER A 348 -14.36 3.01 7.11
CA SER A 348 -15.62 2.25 7.17
C SER A 348 -15.40 0.83 7.67
N MET A 349 -14.34 0.16 7.22
CA MET A 349 -13.97 -1.17 7.71
C MET A 349 -13.78 -1.18 9.22
N ARG A 350 -13.31 -0.07 9.82
CA ARG A 350 -13.16 0.03 11.28
C ARG A 350 -14.43 -0.26 12.07
N LYS A 351 -15.59 0.07 11.50
CA LYS A 351 -16.89 -0.03 12.15
C LYS A 351 -17.76 -1.17 11.60
N LEU A 352 -17.29 -1.90 10.60
CA LEU A 352 -18.06 -2.92 9.90
C LEU A 352 -17.33 -4.27 9.87
N PRO A 353 -17.52 -5.13 10.89
CA PRO A 353 -16.85 -6.44 10.98
C PRO A 353 -17.06 -7.33 9.76
N ARG A 354 -18.25 -7.26 9.11
CA ARG A 354 -18.55 -8.04 7.90
C ARG A 354 -17.60 -7.72 6.73
N PHE A 355 -17.19 -6.46 6.58
CA PHE A 355 -16.24 -6.07 5.53
C PHE A 355 -14.78 -6.36 5.92
N ARG A 356 -14.49 -6.62 7.21
CA ARG A 356 -13.16 -7.09 7.67
C ARG A 356 -12.99 -8.60 7.54
N ALA A 357 -14.05 -9.38 7.72
CA ALA A 357 -13.98 -10.84 7.84
C ALA A 357 -13.17 -11.55 6.72
N PRO A 358 -13.26 -11.18 5.43
CA PRO A 358 -12.43 -11.80 4.38
C PRO A 358 -10.92 -11.60 4.61
N PHE A 359 -10.53 -10.45 5.16
CA PHE A 359 -9.14 -10.08 5.45
C PHE A 359 -8.61 -10.73 6.73
N GLU A 360 -9.49 -11.24 7.58
CA GLU A 360 -9.11 -12.00 8.79
C GLU A 360 -8.91 -13.50 8.51
N SER A 361 -9.17 -13.94 7.27
CA SER A 361 -8.94 -15.32 6.84
C SER A 361 -7.47 -15.72 6.90
N ARG A 362 -7.19 -17.01 7.11
CA ARG A 362 -5.81 -17.55 7.14
C ARG A 362 -5.02 -17.22 5.86
N ALA A 363 -5.68 -17.24 4.70
CA ALA A 363 -5.07 -16.90 3.43
C ALA A 363 -4.66 -15.41 3.37
N ALA A 364 -5.55 -14.50 3.75
CA ALA A 364 -5.25 -13.07 3.80
C ALA A 364 -4.14 -12.76 4.82
N GLN A 365 -4.12 -13.44 5.97
CA GLN A 365 -3.07 -13.30 6.98
C GLN A 365 -1.71 -13.81 6.49
N PHE A 366 -1.70 -14.93 5.75
CA PHE A 366 -0.49 -15.42 5.09
C PHE A 366 0.04 -14.39 4.09
N LEU A 367 -0.82 -13.85 3.23
CA LEU A 367 -0.45 -12.78 2.29
C LEU A 367 0.05 -11.53 3.03
N GLY A 368 -0.58 -11.17 4.15
CA GLY A 368 -0.17 -10.07 5.01
C GLY A 368 1.25 -10.23 5.55
N ARG A 369 1.59 -11.43 6.03
CA ARG A 369 2.94 -11.77 6.51
C ARG A 369 4.01 -11.55 5.46
N ILE A 370 3.75 -11.89 4.19
CA ILE A 370 4.73 -11.78 3.10
C ILE A 370 4.58 -10.51 2.27
N SER A 371 3.59 -9.66 2.54
CA SER A 371 3.19 -8.52 1.70
C SER A 371 4.36 -7.59 1.35
N PHE A 372 5.22 -7.28 2.31
CA PHE A 372 6.40 -6.44 2.08
C PHE A 372 7.40 -7.12 1.15
N SER A 373 7.73 -8.39 1.37
CA SER A 373 8.64 -9.14 0.50
C SER A 373 8.05 -9.35 -0.90
N LEU A 374 6.75 -9.61 -1.00
CA LEU A 374 6.03 -9.69 -2.27
C LEU A 374 6.14 -8.36 -3.04
N TYR A 375 5.93 -7.24 -2.35
CA TYR A 375 6.14 -5.91 -2.90
C TYR A 375 7.58 -5.69 -3.37
N LEU A 376 8.59 -6.15 -2.64
CA LEU A 376 9.98 -5.96 -3.06
C LEU A 376 10.32 -6.76 -4.32
N CYS A 377 9.92 -8.03 -4.36
CA CYS A 377 10.37 -8.98 -5.38
C CYS A 377 9.60 -8.89 -6.70
N HIS A 378 8.33 -8.46 -6.70
CA HIS A 378 7.43 -8.68 -7.84
C HIS A 378 7.95 -8.13 -9.17
N GLN A 379 8.40 -6.88 -9.25
CA GLN A 379 8.84 -6.33 -10.54
C GLN A 379 10.05 -7.07 -11.11
N THR A 380 11.04 -7.42 -10.29
CA THR A 380 12.23 -8.13 -10.77
C THR A 380 11.85 -9.53 -11.26
N VAL A 381 10.99 -10.25 -10.53
CA VAL A 381 10.50 -11.57 -10.95
C VAL A 381 9.67 -11.46 -12.23
N LEU A 382 8.76 -10.48 -12.32
CA LEU A 382 7.95 -10.24 -13.52
C LEU A 382 8.83 -9.89 -14.73
N ARG A 383 9.86 -9.07 -14.57
CA ARG A 383 10.77 -8.73 -15.69
C ARG A 383 11.52 -9.94 -16.23
N VAL A 384 11.91 -10.89 -15.37
CA VAL A 384 12.60 -12.11 -15.78
C VAL A 384 11.64 -13.13 -16.40
N LEU A 385 10.49 -13.37 -15.77
CA LEU A 385 9.65 -14.52 -16.09
C LEU A 385 8.49 -14.21 -17.02
N LEU A 386 7.97 -12.97 -17.01
CA LEU A 386 6.70 -12.69 -17.66
C LEU A 386 6.76 -12.87 -19.17
N ASN A 387 7.78 -12.33 -19.85
CA ASN A 387 7.90 -12.52 -21.31
C ASN A 387 8.14 -14.00 -21.70
N PRO A 388 9.13 -14.71 -21.13
CA PRO A 388 9.36 -16.11 -21.51
C PRO A 388 8.17 -17.02 -21.20
N VAL A 389 7.53 -16.86 -20.04
CA VAL A 389 6.38 -17.68 -19.66
C VAL A 389 5.18 -17.37 -20.55
N MET A 390 4.89 -16.08 -20.80
CA MET A 390 3.79 -15.72 -21.71
C MET A 390 4.02 -16.30 -23.10
N HIS A 391 5.23 -16.16 -23.66
CA HIS A 391 5.57 -16.74 -24.96
C HIS A 391 5.35 -18.27 -24.99
N TRP A 392 5.85 -18.99 -23.99
CA TRP A 392 5.66 -20.43 -23.86
C TRP A 392 4.17 -20.82 -23.77
N THR A 393 3.39 -20.11 -22.94
CA THR A 393 1.95 -20.40 -22.80
C THR A 393 1.16 -20.09 -24.06
N THR A 394 1.55 -19.07 -24.83
CA THR A 394 0.93 -18.75 -26.13
C THR A 394 1.24 -19.79 -27.19
N GLN A 395 2.49 -20.24 -27.26
CA GLN A 395 2.87 -21.35 -28.13
C GLN A 395 2.11 -22.62 -27.77
N PHE A 396 1.95 -22.91 -26.47
CA PHE A 396 1.18 -24.05 -26.02
C PHE A 396 -0.32 -23.92 -26.36
N ALA A 397 -0.89 -22.72 -26.22
CA ALA A 397 -2.31 -22.46 -26.43
C ALA A 397 -2.71 -22.44 -27.92
N ALA A 398 -1.86 -21.92 -28.80
CA ALA A 398 -2.21 -21.62 -30.20
C ALA A 398 -1.13 -21.95 -31.23
N GLY A 399 0.01 -22.51 -30.82
CA GLY A 399 1.12 -22.84 -31.73
C GLY A 399 1.85 -21.63 -32.32
N VAL A 400 1.52 -20.40 -31.90
CA VAL A 400 2.12 -19.15 -32.42
C VAL A 400 3.07 -18.48 -31.42
N VAL A 401 3.97 -17.66 -31.96
CA VAL A 401 5.02 -16.95 -31.20
C VAL A 401 4.45 -15.76 -30.42
N SER A 402 3.53 -15.00 -31.01
CA SER A 402 2.86 -13.86 -30.38
C SER A 402 1.34 -13.96 -30.53
N HIS A 403 0.61 -13.40 -29.55
CA HIS A 403 -0.84 -13.18 -29.67
C HIS A 403 -1.22 -12.25 -30.83
N ASP A 404 -0.27 -11.45 -31.30
CA ASP A 404 -0.48 -10.57 -32.46
C ASP A 404 -0.50 -11.32 -33.78
N ASP A 405 0.01 -12.56 -33.81
CA ASP A 405 0.03 -13.43 -34.98
C ASP A 405 -1.26 -14.26 -35.12
N VAL A 406 -2.18 -14.17 -34.15
CA VAL A 406 -3.46 -14.89 -34.13
C VAL A 406 -4.55 -14.07 -34.83
N ASP A 407 -5.39 -14.74 -35.62
CA ASP A 407 -6.57 -14.15 -36.22
C ASP A 407 -7.45 -13.43 -35.19
N SER A 408 -7.97 -12.26 -35.57
CA SER A 408 -8.69 -11.35 -34.66
C SER A 408 -9.89 -11.99 -33.94
N ARG A 409 -10.52 -13.01 -34.54
CA ARG A 409 -11.65 -13.75 -33.95
C ARG A 409 -11.25 -14.68 -32.80
N GLU A 410 -10.06 -15.26 -32.84
CA GLU A 410 -9.57 -16.23 -31.85
C GLU A 410 -8.62 -15.60 -30.83
N LYS A 411 -8.08 -14.42 -31.14
CA LYS A 411 -7.09 -13.68 -30.33
C LYS A 411 -7.46 -13.60 -28.85
N TRP A 412 -8.70 -13.29 -28.51
CA TRP A 412 -9.13 -13.17 -27.11
C TRP A 412 -9.13 -14.51 -26.36
N GLY A 413 -9.50 -15.60 -27.02
CA GLY A 413 -9.44 -16.94 -26.44
C GLY A 413 -8.00 -17.35 -26.12
N VAL A 414 -7.08 -17.09 -27.06
CA VAL A 414 -5.65 -17.36 -26.87
C VAL A 414 -5.03 -16.48 -25.78
N VAL A 415 -5.34 -15.19 -25.76
CA VAL A 415 -4.88 -14.27 -24.70
C VAL A 415 -5.37 -14.76 -23.34
N PHE A 416 -6.67 -15.06 -23.21
CA PHE A 416 -7.25 -15.53 -21.95
C PHE A 416 -6.60 -16.84 -21.47
N LEU A 417 -6.43 -17.82 -22.36
CA LEU A 417 -5.82 -19.10 -22.03
C LEU A 417 -4.35 -18.95 -21.63
N SER A 418 -3.56 -18.17 -22.37
CA SER A 418 -2.16 -17.90 -22.02
C SER A 418 -2.03 -17.28 -20.63
N TRP A 419 -2.86 -16.28 -20.31
CA TRP A 419 -2.84 -15.65 -18.98
C TRP A 419 -3.24 -16.63 -17.88
N ILE A 420 -4.28 -17.45 -18.08
CA ILE A 420 -4.69 -18.47 -17.10
C ILE A 420 -3.57 -19.45 -16.80
N LEU A 421 -2.77 -19.84 -17.80
CA LEU A 421 -1.64 -20.75 -17.61
C LEU A 421 -0.42 -20.05 -17.00
N ALA A 422 -0.15 -18.80 -17.39
CA ALA A 422 1.03 -18.07 -16.94
C ALA A 422 0.92 -17.63 -15.48
N ILE A 423 -0.27 -17.28 -15.01
CA ILE A 423 -0.50 -16.74 -13.66
C ILE A 423 -0.06 -17.72 -12.57
N PRO A 424 -0.49 -19.00 -12.54
CA PRO A 424 -0.03 -19.95 -11.55
C PRO A 424 1.48 -20.19 -11.58
N LEU A 425 2.10 -20.22 -12.78
CA LEU A 425 3.53 -20.46 -12.95
C LEU A 425 4.36 -19.31 -12.36
N ILE A 426 4.08 -18.08 -12.79
CA ILE A 426 4.77 -16.89 -12.31
C ILE A 426 4.43 -16.64 -10.84
N GLY A 427 3.15 -16.76 -10.48
CA GLY A 427 2.65 -16.56 -9.13
C GLY A 427 3.25 -17.54 -8.12
N GLY A 428 3.39 -18.82 -8.48
CA GLY A 428 4.02 -19.84 -7.64
C GLY A 428 5.49 -19.52 -7.35
N ILE A 429 6.27 -19.18 -8.38
CA ILE A 429 7.67 -18.79 -8.21
C ILE A 429 7.80 -17.50 -7.40
N LEU A 430 6.96 -16.50 -7.70
CA LEU A 430 6.95 -15.24 -6.97
C LEU A 430 6.61 -15.44 -5.49
N LEU A 431 5.61 -16.26 -5.16
CA LEU A 431 5.25 -16.57 -3.78
C LEU A 431 6.40 -17.29 -3.06
N LEU A 432 7.05 -18.26 -3.71
CA LEU A 432 8.19 -18.97 -3.13
C LEU A 432 9.35 -18.01 -2.80
N ILE A 433 9.73 -17.14 -3.75
CA ILE A 433 10.77 -16.13 -3.57
C ILE A 433 10.36 -15.17 -2.45
N SER A 434 9.11 -14.73 -2.43
CA SER A 434 8.59 -13.79 -1.42
C SER A 434 8.63 -14.38 -0.01
N VAL A 435 8.25 -15.65 0.16
CA VAL A 435 8.34 -16.38 1.44
C VAL A 435 9.80 -16.48 1.90
N ARG A 436 10.71 -16.88 0.99
CA ARG A 436 12.15 -16.97 1.29
C ARG A 436 12.73 -15.62 1.67
N MET A 437 12.38 -14.55 0.96
CA MET A 437 12.81 -13.18 1.25
C MET A 437 12.25 -12.69 2.60
N ALA A 438 11.00 -13.04 2.93
CA ALA A 438 10.38 -12.69 4.20
C ALA A 438 11.11 -13.33 5.39
N ASP A 439 11.40 -14.63 5.29
CA ASP A 439 11.98 -15.40 6.39
C ASP A 439 13.51 -15.20 6.50
N ALA A 440 14.21 -15.07 5.37
CA ALA A 440 15.66 -14.94 5.36
C ALA A 440 16.14 -13.49 5.57
N VAL A 441 15.37 -12.48 5.12
CA VAL A 441 15.83 -11.09 5.08
C VAL A 441 14.92 -10.16 5.87
N ASP A 442 13.62 -10.05 5.55
CA ASP A 442 12.73 -9.07 6.20
C ASP A 442 12.66 -9.28 7.72
N GLN A 443 12.31 -10.48 8.18
CA GLN A 443 12.20 -10.76 9.61
C GLN A 443 13.53 -10.59 10.35
N LYS A 444 14.64 -10.96 9.70
CA LYS A 444 15.99 -10.80 10.29
C LYS A 444 16.45 -9.35 10.35
N SER A 445 16.00 -8.50 9.42
CA SER A 445 16.33 -7.06 9.41
C SER A 445 15.84 -6.34 10.68
N ILE A 446 14.68 -6.76 11.22
CA ILE A 446 14.12 -6.23 12.47
C ILE A 446 14.99 -6.63 13.65
N ALA A 447 15.42 -7.91 13.69
CA ALA A 447 16.31 -8.42 14.73
C ALA A 447 17.68 -7.73 14.69
N LEU A 448 18.20 -7.45 13.49
CA LEU A 448 19.42 -6.68 13.30
C LEU A 448 19.27 -5.27 13.89
N GLY A 449 18.17 -4.57 13.60
CA GLY A 449 17.87 -3.26 14.17
C GLY A 449 17.84 -3.28 15.70
N PHE A 450 17.19 -4.29 16.29
CA PHE A 450 17.15 -4.47 17.75
C PHE A 450 18.55 -4.71 18.35
N ASN A 451 19.37 -5.53 17.69
CA ASN A 451 20.73 -5.82 18.15
C ASN A 451 21.64 -4.59 18.09
N ILE A 452 21.56 -3.81 17.01
CA ILE A 452 22.32 -2.57 16.86
C ILE A 452 21.88 -1.56 17.90
N GLU A 453 20.56 -1.36 18.05
CA GLU A 453 20.02 -0.46 19.06
C GLU A 453 20.49 -0.85 20.47
N ARG A 454 20.42 -2.14 20.83
CA ARG A 454 20.89 -2.63 22.13
C ARG A 454 22.38 -2.37 22.35
N LYS A 455 23.22 -2.48 21.31
CA LYS A 455 24.65 -2.18 21.41
C LYS A 455 24.94 -0.69 21.55
N LEU A 456 24.06 0.17 21.04
CA LEU A 456 24.21 1.63 21.07
C LEU A 456 23.57 2.28 22.31
N ARG A 457 22.72 1.54 23.05
CA ARG A 457 22.17 2.00 24.33
C ARG A 457 23.28 2.02 25.38
N ARG A 458 23.43 3.17 26.04
CA ARG A 458 24.30 3.35 27.21
C ARG A 458 23.75 2.61 28.42
#